data_AF-A0AAD4W1P8-F1
#
_entry.id   AF-A0AAD4W1P8-F1
#
_cell.length_a   1.000
_cell.length_b   1.000
_cell.length_c   1.000
_cell.angle_alpha   90.00
_cell.angle_beta   90.00
_cell.angle_gamma   90.00
#
_symmetry.space_group_name_H-M   'P 1'
#
loop_
_entity.id
_entity.type
_entity.pdbx_description
1 polymer ?
#
loop_
_entity_poly.entity_id
_entity_poly.type
_entity_poly.pdbx_seq_one_letter_code
_entity_poly.pdbx_strand_id
1 'polypeptide(L)'
;MGHWGNGSLLLEGKYMHIRCCAHIVNLIVRDGLKKLEKNILCIRNAVKYVRSSPKRLEDFKSCVKKEQIECKGLVVLDVPTRWNSTYMMLEASLKFEKAFWRM
;
A
#
# COMPACT_ATOMS: atom_id res chain seq x y z
N MET A 1 42.47 -13.79 9.61
CA MET A 1 41.95 -12.58 8.95
C MET A 1 42.75 -12.39 7.68
N GLY A 2 42.18 -12.72 6.51
CA GLY A 2 42.94 -12.66 5.25
C GLY A 2 43.19 -11.20 4.85
N HIS A 3 44.45 -10.85 4.59
CA HIS A 3 44.82 -9.64 3.88
C HIS A 3 44.38 -9.79 2.41
N TRP A 4 43.39 -9.02 1.99
CA TRP A 4 43.04 -8.89 0.58
C TRP A 4 44.01 -7.88 -0.03
N GLY A 5 44.91 -8.33 -0.91
CA GLY A 5 45.83 -7.45 -1.62
C GLY A 5 45.06 -6.44 -2.46
N ASN A 6 45.55 -5.20 -2.48
CA ASN A 6 44.97 -3.99 -3.10
C ASN A 6 44.71 -4.07 -4.64
N GLY A 7 44.71 -5.25 -5.27
CA GLY A 7 44.47 -5.43 -6.71
C GLY A 7 43.44 -6.53 -7.04
N SER A 8 42.68 -7.02 -6.06
CA SER A 8 41.83 -8.22 -6.22
C SER A 8 40.44 -7.96 -6.81
N LEU A 9 40.03 -6.70 -6.97
CA LEU A 9 38.68 -6.33 -7.39
C LEU A 9 38.69 -5.87 -8.85
N LEU A 10 37.85 -6.48 -9.69
CA LEU A 10 37.62 -6.07 -11.08
C LEU A 10 37.33 -4.56 -11.13
N LEU A 11 38.12 -3.82 -11.92
CA LEU A 11 38.01 -2.36 -12.08
C LEU A 11 38.08 -1.59 -10.75
N GLU A 12 38.94 -2.02 -9.82
CA GLU A 12 39.14 -1.39 -8.50
C GLU A 12 37.86 -1.27 -7.66
N GLY A 13 36.87 -2.13 -7.94
CA GLY A 13 35.58 -2.08 -7.26
C GLY A 13 34.66 -0.93 -7.70
N LYS A 14 35.00 -0.19 -8.78
CA LYS A 14 34.25 0.96 -9.31
C LYS A 14 32.75 0.68 -9.56
N TYR A 15 32.38 -0.58 -9.79
CA TYR A 15 31.02 -1.01 -10.09
C TYR A 15 30.43 -2.00 -9.07
N MET A 16 31.03 -2.15 -7.89
CA MET A 16 30.52 -3.08 -6.87
C MET A 16 29.22 -2.65 -6.18
N HIS A 17 28.71 -1.45 -6.46
CA HIS A 17 27.43 -1.00 -5.93
C HIS A 17 26.26 -1.56 -6.75
N ILE A 18 25.75 -2.73 -6.35
CA ILE A 18 24.52 -3.31 -6.89
C ILE A 18 23.33 -2.82 -6.06
N ARG A 19 22.32 -2.24 -6.71
CA ARG A 19 21.07 -1.88 -6.04
C ARG A 19 20.22 -3.12 -5.82
N CYS A 20 19.63 -3.24 -4.63
CA CYS A 20 18.65 -4.29 -4.35
C CYS A 20 17.42 -4.16 -5.28
N CYS A 21 16.98 -5.27 -5.89
CA CYS A 21 15.79 -5.28 -6.74
C CYS A 21 14.55 -4.77 -6.02
N ALA A 22 14.36 -5.13 -4.73
CA ALA A 22 13.26 -4.61 -3.92
C ALA A 22 13.31 -3.09 -3.76
N HIS A 23 14.52 -2.52 -3.68
CA HIS A 23 14.70 -1.06 -3.65
C HIS A 23 14.32 -0.42 -4.98
N ILE A 24 14.72 -1.02 -6.11
CA ILE A 24 14.33 -0.56 -7.46
C ILE A 24 12.80 -0.59 -7.63
N VAL A 25 12.16 -1.70 -7.26
CA VAL A 25 10.69 -1.84 -7.29
C VAL A 25 10.03 -0.76 -6.43
N ASN A 26 10.52 -0.54 -5.21
CA ASN A 26 9.99 0.50 -4.33
C ASN A 26 10.10 1.90 -4.95
N LEU A 27 11.19 2.23 -5.65
CA LEU A 27 11.32 3.50 -6.36
C LEU A 27 10.27 3.65 -7.46
N ILE A 28 10.10 2.61 -8.30
CA ILE A 28 9.12 2.61 -9.39
C ILE A 28 7.70 2.76 -8.85
N VAL A 29 7.32 1.95 -7.86
CA VAL A 29 5.98 1.99 -7.28
C VAL A 29 5.71 3.35 -6.63
N ARG A 30 6.67 3.91 -5.89
CA ARG A 30 6.49 5.25 -5.27
C ARG A 30 6.29 6.35 -6.32
N ASP A 31 7.00 6.30 -7.44
CA ASP A 31 6.77 7.25 -8.53
C ASP A 31 5.35 7.10 -9.12
N GLY A 32 4.90 5.87 -9.36
CA GLY A 32 3.55 5.59 -9.80
C GLY A 32 2.47 6.08 -8.83
N LEU A 33 2.64 5.82 -7.53
CA LEU A 33 1.68 6.24 -6.49
C LEU A 33 1.58 7.77 -6.37
N LYS A 34 2.68 8.51 -6.58
CA LYS A 34 2.63 9.99 -6.59
C LYS A 34 1.68 10.53 -7.66
N LYS A 35 1.63 9.91 -8.84
CA LYS A 35 0.71 10.31 -9.92
C LYS A 35 -0.76 10.10 -9.54
N LEU A 36 -1.03 9.16 -8.63
CA LEU A 36 -2.36 8.79 -8.16
C LEU A 36 -2.68 9.33 -6.76
N GLU A 37 -1.84 10.20 -6.21
CA GLU A 37 -1.87 10.61 -4.80
C GLU A 37 -3.24 11.15 -4.39
N LYS A 38 -3.88 11.96 -5.23
CA LYS A 38 -5.21 12.53 -4.98
C LYS A 38 -6.27 11.44 -4.80
N ASN A 39 -6.32 10.46 -5.70
CA ASN A 39 -7.28 9.36 -5.65
C ASN A 39 -7.04 8.46 -4.44
N ILE A 40 -5.77 8.16 -4.16
CA ILE A 40 -5.37 7.40 -2.98
C ILE A 40 -5.79 8.13 -1.70
N LEU A 41 -5.62 9.46 -1.64
CA LEU A 41 -6.04 10.27 -0.51
C LEU A 41 -7.55 10.24 -0.30
N CYS A 42 -8.35 10.32 -1.37
CA CYS A 42 -9.80 10.18 -1.28
C CYS A 42 -10.22 8.84 -0.68
N ILE A 43 -9.68 7.73 -1.19
CA ILE A 43 -9.96 6.38 -0.67
C ILE A 43 -9.51 6.27 0.79
N ARG A 44 -8.31 6.76 1.11
CA ARG A 44 -7.79 6.78 2.47
C ARG A 44 -8.72 7.53 3.43
N ASN A 45 -9.27 8.66 3.01
CA ASN A 45 -10.19 9.45 3.83
C ASN A 45 -11.52 8.71 4.05
N ALA A 46 -12.05 8.02 3.03
CA ALA A 46 -13.23 7.17 3.19
C ALA A 46 -12.98 6.03 4.18
N VAL A 47 -11.83 5.35 4.06
CA VAL A 47 -11.42 4.30 5.02
C VAL A 47 -11.25 4.85 6.43
N LYS A 48 -10.60 6.01 6.59
CA LYS A 48 -10.47 6.70 7.88
C LYS A 48 -11.84 7.04 8.48
N TYR A 49 -12.78 7.51 7.66
CA TYR A 49 -14.14 7.81 8.09
C TYR A 49 -14.82 6.57 8.67
N VAL A 50 -14.85 5.46 7.93
CA VAL A 50 -15.45 4.20 8.40
C VAL A 50 -14.84 3.72 9.71
N ARG A 51 -13.52 3.87 9.86
CA ARG A 51 -12.77 3.40 11.03
C ARG A 51 -12.75 4.37 12.22
N SER A 52 -13.25 5.58 12.05
CA SER A 52 -13.13 6.64 13.07
C SER A 52 -14.03 6.44 14.29
N SER A 53 -15.07 5.60 14.21
CA SER A 53 -15.89 5.20 15.37
C SER A 53 -16.53 3.83 15.17
N PRO A 54 -16.87 3.12 16.27
CA PRO A 54 -17.62 1.86 16.19
C PRO A 54 -18.94 2.00 15.44
N LYS A 55 -19.66 3.12 15.66
CA LYS A 55 -20.94 3.39 15.02
C LYS A 55 -20.82 3.48 13.49
N ARG A 56 -19.83 4.24 12.98
CA ARG A 56 -19.58 4.33 11.52
C ARG A 56 -19.20 2.98 10.92
N LEU A 57 -18.43 2.17 11.66
CA LEU A 57 -18.10 0.82 11.21
C LEU A 57 -19.33 -0.09 11.15
N GLU A 58 -20.25 0.01 12.11
CA GLU A 58 -21.52 -0.73 12.09
C GLU A 58 -22.42 -0.29 10.94
N ASP A 59 -22.54 1.01 10.69
CA ASP A 59 -23.31 1.56 9.58
C ASP A 59 -22.75 1.07 8.24
N PHE A 60 -21.41 1.08 8.09
CA PHE A 60 -20.75 0.50 6.92
C PHE A 60 -21.03 -1.00 6.77
N LYS A 61 -20.95 -1.79 7.84
CA LYS A 61 -21.30 -3.23 7.80
C LYS A 61 -22.76 -3.45 7.40
N SER A 62 -23.67 -2.55 7.76
CA SER A 62 -25.06 -2.58 7.30
C SER A 62 -25.16 -2.39 5.79
N CYS A 63 -24.42 -1.42 5.23
CA CYS A 63 -24.31 -1.24 3.78
C CYS A 63 -23.73 -2.48 3.08
N VAL A 64 -22.66 -3.07 3.61
CA VAL A 64 -22.05 -4.31 3.08
C VAL A 64 -23.06 -5.45 3.01
N LYS A 65 -23.89 -5.63 4.06
CA LYS A 65 -24.96 -6.64 4.08
C LYS A 65 -26.06 -6.35 3.04
N LYS A 66 -26.48 -5.08 2.90
CA LYS A 66 -27.51 -4.67 1.93
C LYS A 66 -27.08 -4.90 0.49
N GLU A 67 -25.80 -4.64 0.20
CA GLU A 67 -25.20 -4.88 -1.12
C GLU A 67 -24.82 -6.35 -1.37
N GLN A 68 -25.13 -7.25 -0.43
CA GLN A 68 -24.86 -8.69 -0.50
C GLN A 68 -23.39 -9.01 -0.83
N ILE A 69 -22.46 -8.22 -0.30
CA ILE A 69 -21.03 -8.44 -0.52
C ILE A 69 -20.57 -9.65 0.30
N GLU A 70 -20.17 -10.73 -0.37
CA GLU A 70 -19.71 -11.98 0.26
C GLU A 70 -18.36 -11.88 0.98
N CYS A 71 -17.64 -10.76 0.81
CA CYS A 71 -16.33 -10.55 1.42
C CYS A 71 -16.44 -10.43 2.95
N LYS A 72 -15.82 -11.37 3.67
CA LYS A 72 -15.75 -11.40 5.15
C LYS A 72 -14.71 -10.45 5.75
N GLY A 73 -13.96 -9.72 4.92
CA GLY A 73 -12.93 -8.78 5.36
C GLY A 73 -13.50 -7.47 5.91
N LEU A 74 -12.60 -6.57 6.33
CA LEU A 74 -12.92 -5.18 6.63
C LEU A 74 -11.99 -4.26 5.85
N VAL A 75 -12.35 -2.98 5.79
CA VAL A 75 -11.47 -1.94 5.25
C VAL A 75 -10.23 -1.78 6.12
N VAL A 76 -9.07 -1.68 5.47
CA VAL A 76 -7.76 -1.58 6.11
C VAL A 76 -7.17 -0.21 5.79
N LEU A 77 -6.70 0.51 6.81
CA LEU A 77 -6.02 1.79 6.63
C LEU A 77 -4.55 1.55 6.29
N ASP A 78 -4.02 2.32 5.34
CA ASP A 78 -2.62 2.20 4.95
C ASP A 78 -1.64 2.94 5.90
N VAL A 79 -0.37 2.60 5.74
CA VAL A 79 0.78 3.33 6.25
C VAL A 79 1.41 4.06 5.05
N PRO A 80 1.25 5.40 4.93
CA PRO A 80 1.61 6.14 3.70
C PRO A 80 3.06 6.00 3.23
N THR A 81 3.98 5.65 4.14
CA THR A 81 5.40 5.44 3.82
C THR A 81 5.70 4.06 3.24
N ARG A 82 4.73 3.13 3.22
CA ARG A 82 4.89 1.73 2.80
C ARG A 82 3.92 1.39 1.67
N TRP A 83 4.44 1.26 0.44
CA TRP A 83 3.62 1.04 -0.75
C TRP A 83 2.77 -0.25 -0.68
N ASN A 84 3.28 -1.31 -0.05
CA ASN A 84 2.57 -2.58 0.10
C ASN A 84 1.32 -2.40 0.98
N SER A 85 1.38 -1.52 1.97
CA SER A 85 0.23 -1.19 2.81
C SER A 85 -0.82 -0.39 2.03
N THR A 86 -0.40 0.56 1.18
CA THR A 86 -1.31 1.24 0.26
C THR A 86 -1.96 0.27 -0.71
N TYR A 87 -1.22 -0.69 -1.26
CA TYR A 87 -1.77 -1.76 -2.09
C TYR A 87 -2.88 -2.54 -1.36
N MET A 88 -2.63 -2.99 -0.12
CA MET A 88 -3.63 -3.72 0.68
C MET A 88 -4.89 -2.87 0.97
N MET A 89 -4.74 -1.58 1.26
CA MET A 89 -5.89 -0.68 1.43
C MET A 89 -6.72 -0.57 0.15
N LEU A 90 -6.07 -0.40 -1.01
CA LEU A 90 -6.77 -0.26 -2.29
C LEU A 90 -7.48 -1.57 -2.67
N GLU A 91 -6.78 -2.70 -2.55
CA GLU A 91 -7.34 -4.03 -2.84
C GLU A 91 -8.54 -4.34 -1.93
N ALA A 92 -8.45 -4.03 -0.64
CA ALA A 92 -9.57 -4.19 0.29
C ALA A 92 -10.73 -3.24 -0.04
N SER A 93 -10.44 -1.96 -0.31
CA SER A 93 -11.47 -0.95 -0.59
C SER A 93 -12.26 -1.28 -1.86
N LEU A 94 -11.60 -1.81 -2.88
CA LEU A 94 -12.23 -2.22 -4.13
C LEU A 94 -13.30 -3.30 -3.91
N LYS A 95 -13.06 -4.25 -3.01
CA LYS A 95 -14.04 -5.30 -2.65
C LYS A 95 -15.31 -4.73 -2.01
N PHE A 96 -15.24 -3.51 -1.46
CA PHE A 96 -16.35 -2.83 -0.80
C PHE A 96 -16.85 -1.60 -1.55
N GLU A 97 -16.51 -1.43 -2.82
CA GLU A 97 -16.86 -0.24 -3.62
C GLU A 97 -18.37 0.09 -3.54
N LYS A 98 -19.25 -0.89 -3.73
CA LYS A 98 -20.71 -0.70 -3.64
C LYS A 98 -21.16 -0.23 -2.25
N ALA A 99 -20.53 -0.73 -1.19
CA ALA A 99 -20.86 -0.31 0.18
C ALA A 99 -20.42 1.12 0.46
N PHE A 100 -19.32 1.60 -0.14
CA PHE A 100 -18.92 3.01 -0.08
C PHE A 100 -19.88 3.92 -0.83
N TRP A 101 -20.41 3.48 -1.98
CA TRP A 101 -21.43 4.24 -2.73
C TRP A 101 -22.76 4.39 -2.00
N ARG A 102 -23.09 3.45 -1.11
CA ARG A 102 -24.36 3.42 -0.36
C ARG A 102 -24.34 4.24 0.93
N MET A 103 -23.17 4.70 1.36
CA MET A 103 -22.93 5.39 2.64
C MET A 103 -23.07 6.89 2.50
#